data_AF-A0A4U7CRS4-F1
#
_entry.id   AF-A0A4U7CRS4-F1
#
_cell.length_a   1.000
_cell.length_b   1.000
_cell.length_c   1.000
_cell.angle_alpha   90.00
_cell.angle_beta   90.00
_cell.angle_gamma   90.00
#
_symmetry.space_group_name_H-M   'P 1'
#
loop_
_entity.id
_entity.type
_entity.pdbx_description
1 polymer ?
#
loop_
_entity_poly.entity_id
_entity_poly.type
_entity_poly.pdbx_seq_one_letter_code
_entity_poly.pdbx_strand_id
1 'polypeptide(L)' 'MTDDDGHRIERDSLGEMEVPANAYWGAQTQRAVENFPISGITFGRRFVRALGVVKKAAAEANRELGLLE' A
#
# COMPACT_ATOMS: atom_id res chain seq x y z
N MET A 1 -15.60 22.40 9.11
CA MET A 1 -16.78 21.54 8.90
C MET A 1 -17.23 21.81 7.47
N THR A 2 -16.74 21.11 6.45
CA THR A 2 -16.16 19.76 6.33
C THR A 2 -14.84 19.82 5.55
N ASP A 3 -13.75 19.32 6.11
CA ASP A 3 -12.48 19.12 5.39
C ASP A 3 -12.65 17.83 4.56
N ASP A 4 -13.25 17.94 3.39
CA ASP A 4 -13.40 16.85 2.41
C ASP A 4 -12.40 17.06 1.25
N ASP A 5 -11.10 17.06 1.57
CA ASP A 5 -10.04 17.38 0.61
C ASP A 5 -9.67 16.20 -0.31
N GLY A 6 -10.56 15.21 -0.47
CA GLY A 6 -10.37 14.05 -1.37
C GLY A 6 -9.14 13.16 -1.06
N HIS A 7 -8.35 13.52 -0.05
CA HIS A 7 -7.07 12.94 0.30
C HIS A 7 -6.97 12.77 1.82
N ARG A 8 -6.14 11.81 2.24
CA ARG A 8 -5.77 11.52 3.62
C ARG A 8 -4.25 11.68 3.75
N ILE A 9 -3.79 12.20 4.88
CA ILE A 9 -2.36 12.31 5.16
C ILE A 9 -1.85 10.96 5.68
N GLU A 10 -0.82 10.43 5.02
CA GLU A 10 -0.07 9.25 5.43
C GLU A 10 1.37 9.63 5.74
N ARG A 11 2.03 8.88 6.62
CA ARG A 11 3.43 9.14 7.01
C ARG A 11 4.29 7.90 6.86
N ASP A 12 5.44 8.05 6.22
CA ASP A 12 6.51 7.06 6.20
C ASP A 12 7.80 7.65 6.83
N SER A 13 8.92 6.92 6.77
CA SER A 13 10.20 7.38 7.31
C SER A 13 10.80 8.58 6.57
N LEU A 14 10.26 8.94 5.40
CA LEU A 14 10.72 10.06 4.57
C LEU A 14 9.84 11.31 4.74
N GLY A 15 8.72 11.22 5.47
CA GLY A 15 7.84 12.34 5.78
C GLY A 15 6.37 12.04 5.55
N GLU A 16 5.57 13.11 5.50
CA GLU A 16 4.15 13.06 5.20
C GLU A 16 3.89 13.04 3.69
N MET A 17 2.79 12.43 3.27
CA MET A 17 2.32 12.32 1.89
C MET A 17 0.79 12.42 1.85
N GLU A 18 0.27 13.18 0.90
CA GLU A 18 -1.16 13.20 0.57
C GLU A 18 -1.52 11.98 -0.29
N VAL A 19 -2.45 11.17 0.18
CA VAL A 19 -2.90 9.95 -0.50
C VAL A 19 -4.39 10.06 -0.82
N PRO A 20 -4.86 9.69 -2.02
CA PRO A 20 -6.29 9.73 -2.32
C PRO A 20 -7.13 8.96 -1.28
N ALA A 21 -8.22 9.54 -0.81
CA ALA A 21 -9.04 8.96 0.25
C ALA A 21 -9.68 7.63 -0.15
N ASN A 22 -9.90 7.41 -1.46
CA ASN A 22 -10.44 6.16 -2.02
C ASN A 22 -9.36 5.10 -2.29
N ALA A 23 -8.08 5.39 -2.03
CA ALA A 23 -6.99 4.46 -2.23
C ALA A 23 -6.69 3.66 -0.96
N TYR A 24 -6.59 2.34 -1.10
CA TYR A 24 -6.19 1.44 -0.01
C TYR A 24 -4.67 1.42 0.25
N TRP A 25 -3.85 2.00 -0.63
CA TRP A 25 -2.40 2.08 -0.43
C TRP A 25 -2.00 3.28 0.44
N GLY A 26 -0.77 3.28 0.98
CA GLY A 26 -0.25 4.35 1.84
C GLY A 26 0.90 5.15 1.23
N ALA A 27 1.60 5.94 2.07
CA ALA A 27 2.64 6.90 1.68
C ALA A 27 3.73 6.33 0.75
N GLN A 28 4.24 5.13 1.04
CA GLN A 28 5.32 4.53 0.23
C GLN A 28 4.87 4.24 -1.21
N THR A 29 3.63 3.76 -1.39
CA THR A 29 3.09 3.48 -2.73
C THR A 29 2.79 4.78 -3.46
N GLN A 30 2.25 5.79 -2.76
CA GLN A 30 2.02 7.12 -3.33
C GLN A 30 3.33 7.74 -3.84
N ARG A 31 4.39 7.66 -3.04
CA ARG A 31 5.72 8.13 -3.43
C ARG A 31 6.25 7.40 -4.67
N ALA A 32 5.98 6.09 -4.81
CA ALA A 32 6.35 5.35 -6.01
C ALA A 32 5.54 5.79 -7.24
N VAL A 33 4.26 6.13 -7.08
CA VAL A 33 3.43 6.69 -8.16
C VAL A 33 4.01 8.01 -8.68
N GLU A 34 4.45 8.90 -7.78
CA GLU A 34 5.04 10.19 -8.14
C GLU A 34 6.47 10.08 -8.70
N ASN A 35 7.28 9.17 -8.16
CA ASN A 35 8.69 9.04 -8.55
C ASN A 35 8.92 8.25 -9.84
N PHE A 36 8.01 7.34 -10.22
CA PHE A 36 8.22 6.43 -11.36
C PHE A 36 7.15 6.50 -12.48
N PRO A 37 6.76 7.69 -12.98
CA PRO A 37 5.85 7.82 -14.12
C PRO A 37 6.58 7.57 -15.46
N ILE A 38 7.08 6.35 -15.65
CA ILE A 38 7.97 6.03 -16.79
C ILE A 38 7.20 5.51 -18.01
N SER A 39 6.43 4.42 -17.86
CA SER A 39 5.82 3.71 -19.00
C SER A 39 4.31 3.47 -18.89
N GLY A 40 3.71 3.70 -17.72
CA GLY A 40 2.31 3.37 -17.44
C GLY A 40 2.01 1.86 -17.36
N ILE A 41 3.02 0.99 -17.50
CA ILE A 41 2.86 -0.46 -17.38
C ILE A 41 2.76 -0.83 -15.90
N THR A 42 1.71 -1.54 -15.53
CA THR A 42 1.46 -1.99 -14.15
C THR A 42 1.69 -3.48 -13.99
N PHE A 43 1.82 -3.94 -12.73
CA PHE A 43 1.92 -5.37 -12.44
C PHE A 43 0.65 -6.11 -12.88
N GLY A 44 0.84 -7.19 -13.65
CA GLY A 44 -0.28 -8.03 -14.08
C GLY A 44 -0.99 -8.70 -12.91
N ARG A 45 -2.28 -9.01 -13.09
CA ARG A 45 -3.16 -9.64 -12.07
C ARG A 45 -2.57 -10.90 -11.43
N ARG A 46 -1.82 -11.71 -12.19
CA ARG A 46 -1.16 -12.92 -11.67
C ARG A 46 -0.08 -12.59 -10.63
N PHE A 47 0.71 -11.53 -10.86
CA PHE A 47 1.74 -11.10 -9.93
C PHE A 47 1.13 -10.58 -8.62
N VAL A 48 0.12 -9.72 -8.71
CA VAL A 48 -0.60 -9.20 -7.54
C VAL A 48 -1.23 -10.34 -6.72
N ARG A 49 -1.84 -11.34 -7.39
CA ARG A 49 -2.37 -12.53 -6.72
C ARG A 49 -1.27 -13.33 -6.01
N ALA A 50 -0.13 -13.54 -6.66
CA ALA A 50 0.99 -14.26 -6.04
C ALA A 50 1.49 -13.56 -4.77
N LEU A 51 1.62 -12.22 -4.82
CA LEU A 51 1.97 -11.44 -3.64
C LEU A 51 0.95 -11.60 -2.50
N GLY A 52 -0.35 -11.60 -2.83
CA GLY A 52 -1.41 -11.86 -1.85
C GLY A 52 -1.31 -13.25 -1.21
N VAL A 53 -1.01 -14.29 -1.99
CA VAL A 53 -0.80 -15.66 -1.47
C VAL A 53 0.39 -15.70 -0.50
N VAL A 54 1.52 -15.06 -0.86
CA VAL A 54 2.70 -14.98 0.02
C VAL A 54 2.36 -14.27 1.33
N LYS A 55 1.65 -13.14 1.27
CA LYS A 55 1.28 -12.39 2.49
C LYS A 55 0.29 -13.15 3.37
N LYS A 56 -0.66 -13.87 2.77
CA LYS A 56 -1.56 -14.75 3.52
C LYS A 56 -0.79 -15.86 4.25
N ALA A 57 0.06 -16.60 3.53
CA ALA A 57 0.84 -17.68 4.12
C ALA A 57 1.78 -17.19 5.24
N ALA A 58 2.42 -16.03 5.05
CA ALA A 58 3.27 -15.42 6.06
C ALA A 58 2.48 -15.01 7.32
N ALA A 59 1.29 -14.44 7.15
CA ALA A 59 0.43 -14.09 8.29
C ALA A 59 -0.06 -15.34 9.05
N GLU A 60 -0.46 -16.40 8.33
CA GLU A 60 -0.85 -17.68 8.92
C GLU A 60 0.29 -18.30 9.73
N ALA A 61 1.50 -18.37 9.15
CA ALA A 61 2.68 -18.89 9.84
C ALA A 61 3.08 -18.04 11.07
N ASN A 62 3.04 -16.71 10.97
CA ASN A 62 3.34 -15.84 12.11
C ASN A 62 2.31 -15.98 13.23
N ARG A 63 1.03 -16.18 12.90
CA ARG A 63 -0.02 -16.41 13.89
C ARG A 63 0.16 -17.76 14.59
N GLU A 64 0.52 -18.81 13.87
CA GLU A 64 0.82 -20.14 14.46
C GLU A 64 2.01 -20.08 15.43
N LEU A 65 2.99 -19.22 15.15
CA LEU A 65 4.14 -18.96 16.04
C LEU A 65 3.82 -17.98 17.19
N GLY A 66 2.61 -17.42 17.25
CA GLY A 66 2.23 -16.42 18.25
C GLY A 66 2.91 -15.05 18.06
N LEU A 67 3.38 -14.74 16.85
CA LEU A 67 4.04 -13.48 16.51
C LEU A 67 3.08 -12.43 15.92
N LEU A 68 1.82 -12.82 15.69
CA LEU A 68 0.78 -11.98 15.11
C LEU A 68 -0.58 -12.41 15.70
N GLU A 69 -1.39 -11.43 16.13
CA GLU A 69 -2.76 -11.64 16.64
C GLU A 69 -3.82 -11.62 15.52
#